data_AF-A0A2E8X7S5-F1
#
_entry.id   AF-A0A2E8X7S5-F1
#
_cell.length_a   1.000
_cell.length_b   1.000
_cell.length_c   1.000
_cell.angle_alpha   90.00
_cell.angle_beta   90.00
_cell.angle_gamma   90.00
#
_symmetry.space_group_name_H-M   'P 1'
#
loop_
_entity.id
_entity.type
_entity.pdbx_description
1 polymer ?
#
loop_
_entity_poly.entity_id
_entity_poly.type
_entity_poly.pdbx_seq_one_letter_code
_entity_poly.pdbx_strand_id
1 'polypeptide(L)'
;MDTELTVAIAQIATGIATLVVALFLAAQLLIQRRQLDIAHQDSVRELGFAARSRKEELTLARLTNETLLDAWIKVGSDSEPANNKEIHQFMNYMRLSYIQMINEWNLGVNENNVQYFKGTLGILMGTRGERKYYLTNGRIIVGTVFGLSDLVSLGDTVYEELEGSPVPA
;
A
#
# COMPACT_ATOMS: atom_id res chain seq x y z
N MET A 1 -9.01 -24.21 -68.94
CA MET A 1 -7.59 -24.34 -68.55
C MET A 1 -7.04 -23.01 -68.04
N ASP A 2 -7.20 -21.89 -68.76
CA ASP A 2 -6.72 -20.56 -68.30
C ASP A 2 -7.41 -20.02 -67.04
N THR A 3 -8.71 -20.28 -66.88
CA THR A 3 -9.48 -19.82 -65.72
C THR A 3 -9.09 -20.52 -64.42
N GLU A 4 -8.83 -21.82 -64.46
CA GLU A 4 -8.40 -22.60 -63.27
C GLU A 4 -7.01 -22.18 -62.79
N LEU A 5 -6.08 -21.96 -63.72
CA LEU A 5 -4.75 -21.45 -63.40
C LEU A 5 -4.82 -20.04 -62.77
N THR A 6 -5.68 -19.18 -63.32
CA THR A 6 -5.90 -17.83 -62.79
C THR A 6 -6.48 -17.87 -61.37
N VAL A 7 -7.44 -18.75 -61.12
CA VAL A 7 -8.04 -18.94 -59.77
C VAL A 7 -6.99 -19.47 -58.78
N ALA A 8 -6.16 -20.44 -59.18
CA ALA A 8 -5.09 -20.97 -58.33
C ALA A 8 -4.07 -19.88 -57.95
N ILE A 9 -3.65 -19.05 -58.92
CA ILE A 9 -2.75 -17.92 -58.67
C ILE A 9 -3.40 -16.90 -57.71
N ALA A 10 -4.68 -16.56 -57.92
CA ALA A 10 -5.40 -15.63 -57.07
C ALA A 10 -5.53 -16.14 -55.61
N GLN A 11 -5.75 -17.43 -55.41
CA GLN A 11 -5.81 -18.04 -54.08
C GLN A 11 -4.45 -18.02 -53.38
N ILE A 12 -3.37 -18.33 -54.09
CA ILE A 12 -2.01 -18.24 -53.53
C ILE A 12 -1.69 -16.80 -53.14
N ALA A 13 -1.98 -15.83 -54.01
CA ALA A 13 -1.78 -14.42 -53.72
C ALA A 13 -2.59 -13.95 -52.49
N THR A 14 -3.83 -14.42 -52.37
CA THR A 14 -4.69 -14.15 -51.21
C THR A 14 -4.12 -14.77 -49.94
N GLY A 15 -3.69 -16.03 -49.98
CA GLY A 15 -3.08 -16.72 -48.84
C GLY A 15 -1.79 -16.04 -48.37
N ILE A 16 -0.95 -15.58 -49.31
CA ILE A 16 0.25 -14.78 -49.00
C ILE A 16 -0.15 -13.45 -48.33
N ALA A 17 -1.15 -12.75 -48.87
CA ALA A 17 -1.63 -11.50 -48.27
C ALA A 17 -2.15 -11.71 -46.84
N THR A 18 -2.93 -12.76 -46.59
CA THR A 18 -3.40 -13.12 -45.24
C THR A 18 -2.24 -13.45 -44.31
N LEU A 19 -1.23 -14.19 -44.79
CA LEU A 19 -0.05 -14.53 -43.99
C LEU A 19 0.75 -13.28 -43.60
N VAL A 20 0.95 -12.34 -44.53
CA VAL A 20 1.65 -11.08 -44.25
C VAL A 20 0.91 -10.27 -43.19
N VAL A 21 -0.42 -10.15 -43.30
CA VAL A 21 -1.23 -9.46 -42.30
C VAL A 21 -1.15 -10.16 -40.94
N ALA A 22 -1.23 -11.50 -40.91
CA ALA A 22 -1.12 -12.27 -39.67
C ALA A 22 0.25 -12.09 -38.98
N LEU A 23 1.34 -12.08 -39.74
CA LEU A 23 2.69 -11.83 -39.23
C LEU A 23 2.81 -10.41 -38.65
N PHE A 24 2.23 -9.42 -39.34
CA PHE A 24 2.22 -8.04 -38.86
C PHE A 24 1.44 -7.91 -37.54
N LEU A 25 0.26 -8.52 -37.44
CA LEU A 25 -0.54 -8.56 -36.21
C LEU A 25 0.21 -9.28 -35.07
N ALA A 26 0.88 -10.40 -35.36
CA ALA A 26 1.69 -11.11 -34.39
C ALA A 26 2.84 -10.24 -33.85
N ALA A 27 3.53 -9.52 -34.74
CA ALA A 27 4.56 -8.56 -34.34
C ALA A 27 4.00 -7.41 -33.48
N GLN A 28 2.82 -6.88 -33.83
CA GLN A 28 2.15 -5.86 -33.02
C GLN A 28 1.80 -6.37 -31.61
N LEU A 29 1.28 -7.59 -31.50
CA LEU A 29 0.96 -8.20 -30.20
C LEU A 29 2.21 -8.37 -29.32
N LEU A 30 3.35 -8.75 -29.90
CA LEU A 30 4.61 -8.85 -29.16
C LEU A 30 5.07 -7.48 -28.63
N ILE A 31 4.97 -6.44 -29.45
CA ILE A 31 5.32 -5.08 -29.04
C ILE A 31 4.38 -4.57 -27.95
N GLN A 32 3.07 -4.79 -28.11
CA GLN A 32 2.05 -4.38 -27.13
C GLN A 32 2.24 -5.07 -25.77
N ARG A 33 2.55 -6.37 -25.77
CA ARG A 33 2.86 -7.09 -24.52
C ARG A 33 4.03 -6.46 -23.79
N ARG A 34 5.11 -6.17 -24.51
CA ARG A 34 6.29 -5.51 -23.92
C ARG A 34 5.96 -4.13 -23.36
N GLN A 35 5.14 -3.34 -24.06
CA GLN A 35 4.70 -2.03 -23.56
C GLN A 35 3.82 -2.16 -22.32
N LEU A 36 2.93 -3.15 -22.28
CA LEU A 36 2.09 -3.42 -21.12
C LEU A 36 2.93 -3.84 -19.90
N ASP A 37 3.95 -4.68 -20.10
CA ASP A 37 4.86 -5.09 -19.03
C ASP A 37 5.62 -3.89 -18.45
N ILE A 38 6.12 -3.00 -19.32
CA ILE A 38 6.78 -1.76 -18.90
C ILE A 38 5.80 -0.86 -18.13
N ALA A 39 4.60 -0.63 -18.68
CA ALA A 39 3.58 0.19 -18.02
C ALA A 39 3.17 -0.39 -16.66
N HIS A 40 3.10 -1.72 -16.55
CA HIS A 40 2.83 -2.39 -15.29
C HIS A 40 3.94 -2.13 -14.27
N GLN A 41 5.20 -2.32 -14.66
CA GLN A 41 6.35 -2.05 -13.79
C GLN A 41 6.40 -0.58 -13.34
N ASP A 42 6.15 0.36 -14.26
CA ASP A 42 6.10 1.78 -13.95
C ASP A 42 4.97 2.10 -12.97
N SER A 43 3.78 1.51 -13.17
CA SER A 43 2.63 1.71 -12.27
C SER A 43 2.92 1.21 -10.84
N VAL A 44 3.58 0.07 -10.70
CA VAL A 44 3.98 -0.49 -9.39
C VAL A 44 4.98 0.44 -8.72
N ARG A 45 5.95 0.95 -9.49
CA ARG A 45 6.96 1.88 -9.01
C ARG A 45 6.35 3.21 -8.55
N GLU A 46 5.42 3.76 -9.32
CA GLU A 46 4.70 4.99 -9.01
C GLU A 46 3.87 4.86 -7.74
N LEU A 47 3.10 3.78 -7.58
CA LEU A 47 2.36 3.50 -6.35
C LEU A 47 3.29 3.40 -5.13
N GLY A 48 4.43 2.71 -5.27
CA GLY A 48 5.43 2.62 -4.21
C GLY A 48 6.12 3.95 -3.86
N PHE A 49 6.28 4.85 -4.83
CA PHE A 49 6.75 6.22 -4.56
C PHE A 49 5.68 7.07 -3.88
N ALA A 50 4.43 7.00 -4.35
CA ALA A 50 3.32 7.74 -3.77
C ALA A 50 3.07 7.33 -2.30
N ALA A 51 3.17 6.05 -1.99
CA ALA A 51 3.09 5.56 -0.61
C ALA A 51 4.22 6.14 0.27
N ARG A 52 5.46 6.12 -0.21
CA ARG A 52 6.60 6.71 0.52
C ARG A 52 6.46 8.21 0.74
N SER A 53 6.08 8.95 -0.32
CA SER A 53 5.81 10.40 -0.23
C SER A 53 4.76 10.69 0.84
N ARG A 54 3.64 9.95 0.85
CA ARG A 54 2.59 10.14 1.85
C ARG A 54 3.06 9.88 3.28
N LYS A 55 3.91 8.86 3.49
CA LYS A 55 4.49 8.59 4.82
C LYS A 55 5.42 9.73 5.28
N GLU A 56 6.23 10.26 4.37
CA GLU A 56 7.07 11.43 4.64
C GLU A 56 6.23 12.67 4.95
N GLU A 57 5.17 12.93 4.17
CA GLU A 57 4.22 14.03 4.39
C GLU A 57 3.54 13.95 5.76
N LEU A 58 3.08 12.77 6.19
CA LEU A 58 2.52 12.59 7.53
C LEU A 58 3.56 12.87 8.63
N THR A 59 4.81 12.47 8.40
CA THR A 59 5.89 12.72 9.37
C THR A 59 6.20 14.22 9.44
N LEU A 60 6.35 14.87 8.29
CA LEU A 60 6.61 16.30 8.18
C LEU A 60 5.46 17.14 8.73
N ALA A 61 4.21 16.74 8.50
CA ALA A 61 3.04 17.43 9.04
C ALA A 61 3.07 17.46 10.58
N ARG A 62 3.50 16.37 11.23
CA ARG A 62 3.70 16.34 12.68
C ARG A 62 4.87 17.19 13.14
N LEU A 63 5.98 17.19 12.39
CA LEU A 63 7.21 17.90 12.80
C LEU A 63 7.15 19.42 12.56
N THR A 64 6.36 19.87 11.59
CA THR A 64 6.31 21.29 11.20
C THR A 64 5.08 22.02 11.74
N ASN A 65 4.12 21.31 12.35
CA ASN A 65 2.94 21.89 12.98
C ASN A 65 3.06 21.74 14.50
N GLU A 66 3.46 22.82 15.17
CA GLU A 66 3.64 22.85 16.64
C GLU A 66 2.38 22.40 17.38
N THR A 67 1.20 22.85 16.98
CA THR A 67 -0.07 22.45 17.64
C THR A 67 -0.32 20.95 17.55
N LEU A 68 -0.03 20.33 16.40
CA LEU A 68 -0.16 18.89 16.24
C LEU A 68 0.93 18.15 17.03
N LEU A 69 2.16 18.65 17.04
CA LEU A 69 3.25 18.06 17.80
C LEU A 69 2.95 18.08 19.30
N ASP A 70 2.49 19.21 19.83
CA ASP A 70 2.12 19.37 21.24
C ASP A 70 0.99 18.41 21.62
N ALA A 71 -0.07 18.35 20.80
CA ALA A 71 -1.16 17.40 20.99
C ALA A 71 -0.65 15.95 20.97
N TRP A 72 0.24 15.62 20.05
CA TRP A 72 0.80 14.28 19.91
C TRP A 72 1.68 13.89 21.11
N ILE A 73 2.56 14.79 21.57
CA ILE A 73 3.39 14.56 22.76
C ILE A 73 2.50 14.41 23.99
N LYS A 74 1.54 15.32 24.19
CA LYS A 74 0.71 15.35 25.40
C LYS A 74 -0.21 14.14 25.50
N VAL A 75 -0.95 13.82 24.43
CA VAL A 75 -1.85 12.65 24.41
C VAL A 75 -1.05 11.35 24.37
N GLY A 76 0.05 11.30 23.61
CA GLY A 76 0.89 10.10 23.47
C GLY A 76 1.60 9.73 24.78
N SER A 77 2.22 10.70 25.45
CA SER A 77 2.94 10.47 26.71
C SER A 77 2.02 10.29 27.92
N ASP A 78 0.73 10.65 27.83
CA ASP A 78 -0.20 10.69 28.96
C ASP A 78 0.33 11.58 30.11
N SER A 79 1.11 12.61 29.77
CA SER A 79 1.82 13.46 30.74
C SER A 79 0.90 14.43 31.48
N GLU A 80 -0.13 14.91 30.78
CA GLU A 80 -1.07 15.92 31.28
C GLU A 80 -2.46 15.72 30.69
N PRO A 81 -3.53 16.21 31.36
CA PRO A 81 -4.87 16.20 30.80
C PRO A 81 -4.95 16.96 29.47
N ALA A 82 -5.20 16.21 28.39
CA ALA A 82 -5.42 16.77 27.06
C ALA A 82 -6.86 17.26 26.89
N ASN A 83 -7.04 18.38 26.19
CA ASN A 83 -8.37 18.87 25.83
C ASN A 83 -8.94 18.11 24.62
N ASN A 84 -10.23 18.30 24.35
CA ASN A 84 -10.91 17.59 23.27
C ASN A 84 -10.30 17.85 21.88
N LYS A 85 -9.74 19.04 21.63
CA LYS A 85 -9.10 19.38 20.36
C LYS A 85 -7.78 18.62 20.20
N GLU A 86 -6.96 18.60 21.24
CA GLU A 86 -5.68 17.87 21.26
C GLU A 86 -5.92 16.36 21.04
N ILE A 87 -6.91 15.79 21.76
CA ILE A 87 -7.32 14.39 21.57
C ILE A 87 -7.77 14.17 20.13
N HIS A 88 -8.63 15.04 19.59
CA HIS A 88 -9.12 14.89 18.23
C HIS A 88 -7.99 14.95 17.18
N GLN A 89 -7.02 15.84 17.34
CA GLN A 89 -5.85 15.94 16.47
C GLN A 89 -5.00 14.67 16.52
N PHE A 90 -4.70 14.19 17.73
CA PHE A 90 -3.96 12.94 17.92
C PHE A 90 -4.67 11.74 17.29
N MET A 91 -5.96 11.54 17.58
CA MET A 91 -6.71 10.37 17.10
C MET A 91 -6.79 10.33 15.58
N ASN A 92 -6.95 11.48 14.92
CA ASN A 92 -6.98 11.55 13.45
C ASN A 92 -5.59 11.36 12.84
N TYR A 93 -4.54 11.91 13.46
CA TYR A 93 -3.17 11.66 13.04
C TYR A 93 -2.85 10.17 13.08
N MET A 94 -3.11 9.51 14.21
CA MET A 94 -2.91 8.08 14.38
C MET A 94 -3.73 7.29 13.35
N ARG A 95 -5.00 7.65 13.12
CA ARG A 95 -5.84 7.01 12.10
C ARG A 95 -5.19 7.06 10.72
N LEU A 96 -4.68 8.21 10.30
CA LEU A 96 -4.01 8.37 9.02
C LEU A 96 -2.74 7.53 8.94
N SER A 97 -1.95 7.48 10.02
CA SER A 97 -0.74 6.65 10.07
C SER A 97 -1.04 5.15 9.97
N TYR A 98 -2.09 4.65 10.62
CA TYR A 98 -2.53 3.26 10.47
C TYR A 98 -3.03 2.96 9.06
N ILE A 99 -3.82 3.85 8.45
CA ILE A 99 -4.27 3.69 7.06
C ILE A 99 -3.08 3.66 6.10
N GLN A 100 -2.07 4.50 6.33
CA GLN A 100 -0.85 4.51 5.53
C GLN A 100 -0.07 3.19 5.65
N MET A 101 0.10 2.66 6.86
CA MET A 101 0.74 1.35 7.06
C MET A 101 -0.04 0.22 6.36
N ILE A 102 -1.38 0.23 6.44
CA ILE A 102 -2.24 -0.73 5.74
C ILE A 102 -2.08 -0.62 4.22
N ASN A 103 -1.97 0.60 3.70
CA ASN A 103 -1.70 0.82 2.29
C ASN A 103 -0.35 0.21 1.88
N GLU A 104 0.72 0.46 2.66
CA GLU A 104 2.03 -0.13 2.41
C GLU A 104 2.00 -1.66 2.42
N TRP A 105 1.26 -2.26 3.35
CA TRP A 105 1.06 -3.71 3.43
C TRP A 105 0.35 -4.27 2.18
N ASN A 106 -0.73 -3.63 1.76
CA ASN A 106 -1.49 -4.07 0.59
C ASN A 106 -0.71 -3.88 -0.72
N LEU A 107 0.18 -2.88 -0.79
CA LEU A 107 1.06 -2.66 -1.93
C LEU A 107 2.26 -3.62 -1.97
N GLY A 108 2.46 -4.47 -0.96
CA GLY A 108 3.61 -5.37 -0.95
C GLY A 108 4.93 -4.66 -0.68
N VAL A 109 4.92 -3.50 -0.01
CA VAL A 109 6.14 -2.71 0.23
C VAL A 109 7.18 -3.57 0.95
N ASN A 110 8.41 -3.57 0.43
CA ASN A 110 9.49 -4.43 0.91
C ASN A 110 9.11 -5.91 0.98
N GLU A 111 8.31 -6.40 0.02
CA GLU A 111 7.84 -7.80 -0.04
C GLU A 111 7.08 -8.24 1.22
N ASN A 112 6.37 -7.30 1.86
CA ASN A 112 5.69 -7.52 3.13
C ASN A 112 6.62 -8.05 4.23
N ASN A 113 7.88 -7.58 4.24
CA ASN A 113 8.86 -7.95 5.24
C ASN A 113 8.33 -7.72 6.67
N VAL A 114 8.22 -8.80 7.45
CA VAL A 114 7.68 -8.78 8.80
C VAL A 114 8.44 -7.83 9.72
N GLN A 115 9.77 -7.75 9.62
CA GLN A 115 10.57 -6.88 10.48
C GLN A 115 10.36 -5.40 10.16
N TYR A 116 10.14 -5.06 8.89
CA TYR A 116 9.78 -3.70 8.48
C TYR A 116 8.44 -3.26 9.09
N PHE A 117 7.42 -4.11 9.01
CA PHE A 117 6.11 -3.81 9.59
C PHE A 117 6.11 -3.86 11.11
N LYS A 118 6.92 -4.76 11.70
CA LYS A 118 7.16 -4.79 13.15
C LYS A 118 7.75 -3.47 13.64
N GLY A 119 8.78 -2.96 12.95
CA GLY A 119 9.37 -1.65 13.27
C GLY A 119 8.38 -0.49 13.09
N THR A 120 7.57 -0.53 12.03
CA THR A 120 6.53 0.49 11.79
C THR A 120 5.47 0.48 12.90
N LEU A 121 4.96 -0.70 13.27
CA LEU A 121 4.05 -0.87 14.40
C LEU A 121 4.68 -0.41 15.71
N GLY A 122 5.98 -0.70 15.93
CA GLY A 122 6.71 -0.24 17.10
C GLY A 122 6.77 1.29 17.20
N ILE A 123 6.94 1.98 16.08
CA ILE A 123 6.84 3.45 16.03
C ILE A 123 5.41 3.93 16.33
N LEU A 124 4.39 3.27 15.77
CA LEU A 124 2.98 3.63 15.99
C LEU A 124 2.44 3.26 17.39
N MET A 125 3.25 2.61 18.21
CA MET A 125 2.91 2.15 19.57
C MET A 125 4.00 2.53 20.59
N GLY A 126 4.88 3.47 20.24
CA GLY A 126 6.04 3.81 21.06
C GLY A 126 5.66 4.36 22.44
N THR A 127 4.57 5.11 22.51
CA THR A 127 4.08 5.73 23.75
C THR A 127 2.82 5.07 24.30
N ARG A 128 2.47 5.38 25.55
CA ARG A 128 1.30 4.78 26.24
C ARG A 128 -0.02 5.15 25.56
N GLY A 129 -0.18 6.42 25.18
CA GLY A 129 -1.36 6.91 24.46
C GLY A 129 -1.51 6.27 23.08
N GLU A 130 -0.40 5.99 22.40
CA GLU A 130 -0.39 5.28 21.12
C GLU A 130 -0.76 3.80 21.26
N ARG A 131 -0.30 3.12 22.31
CA ARG A 131 -0.76 1.76 22.63
C ARG A 131 -2.24 1.72 23.01
N LYS A 132 -2.72 2.72 23.75
CA LYS A 132 -4.16 2.88 24.01
C LYS A 132 -4.94 3.12 22.72
N TYR A 133 -4.39 3.87 21.77
CA TYR A 133 -4.98 4.03 20.44
C TYR A 133 -5.08 2.70 19.70
N TYR A 134 -4.01 1.88 19.73
CA TYR A 134 -4.02 0.55 19.13
C TYR A 134 -5.18 -0.29 19.67
N LEU A 135 -5.33 -0.40 20.99
CA LEU A 135 -6.40 -1.17 21.61
C LEU A 135 -7.81 -0.67 21.24
N THR A 136 -7.99 0.65 21.19
CA THR A 136 -9.33 1.25 21.02
C THR A 136 -9.75 1.41 19.57
N ASN A 137 -8.80 1.61 18.65
CA ASN A 137 -9.07 1.97 17.26
C ASN A 137 -8.16 1.23 16.27
N GLY A 138 -6.84 1.26 16.49
CA GLY A 138 -5.86 0.73 15.52
C GLY A 138 -6.10 -0.74 15.18
N ARG A 139 -6.29 -1.59 16.20
CA ARG A 139 -6.58 -3.02 16.07
C ARG A 139 -7.90 -3.27 15.33
N ILE A 140 -8.94 -2.48 15.60
CA ILE A 140 -10.24 -2.57 14.92
C ILE A 140 -10.10 -2.21 13.44
N ILE A 141 -9.35 -1.15 13.12
CA ILE A 141 -9.11 -0.75 11.73
C ILE A 141 -8.41 -1.89 10.99
N VAL A 142 -7.30 -2.40 11.52
CA VAL A 142 -6.52 -3.45 10.86
C VAL A 142 -7.31 -4.75 10.74
N GLY A 143 -7.93 -5.20 11.83
CA GLY A 143 -8.59 -6.51 11.90
C GLY A 143 -10.01 -6.54 11.37
N THR A 144 -10.85 -5.59 11.80
CA THR A 144 -12.28 -5.61 11.47
C THR A 144 -12.58 -4.90 10.17
N VAL A 145 -11.96 -3.73 9.92
CA VAL A 145 -12.27 -2.93 8.73
C VAL A 145 -11.55 -3.48 7.49
N PHE A 146 -10.28 -3.84 7.62
CA PHE A 146 -9.46 -4.31 6.50
C PHE A 146 -9.22 -5.84 6.49
N GLY A 147 -9.59 -6.57 7.56
CA GLY A 147 -9.50 -8.03 7.56
C GLY A 147 -8.07 -8.58 7.56
N LEU A 148 -7.08 -7.81 8.00
CA LEU A 148 -5.66 -8.20 7.90
C LEU A 148 -5.20 -8.96 9.15
N SER A 149 -5.58 -10.23 9.27
CA SER A 149 -5.28 -11.08 10.44
C SER A 149 -3.79 -11.14 10.79
N ASP A 150 -2.92 -11.23 9.78
CA ASP A 150 -1.47 -11.34 9.98
C ASP A 150 -0.91 -10.06 10.60
N LEU A 151 -1.41 -8.90 10.16
CA LEU A 151 -1.01 -7.61 10.68
C LEU A 151 -1.61 -7.34 12.07
N VAL A 152 -2.79 -7.88 12.38
CA VAL A 152 -3.32 -7.91 13.76
C VAL A 152 -2.42 -8.74 14.66
N SER A 153 -2.07 -9.97 14.26
CA SER A 153 -1.21 -10.85 15.07
C SER A 153 0.16 -10.22 15.32
N LEU A 154 0.73 -9.55 14.30
CA LEU A 154 1.97 -8.82 14.44
C LEU A 154 1.81 -7.62 15.38
N GLY A 155 0.70 -6.87 15.26
CA GLY A 155 0.38 -5.77 16.16
C GLY A 155 0.22 -6.20 17.61
N ASP A 156 -0.50 -7.30 17.86
CA ASP A 156 -0.69 -7.88 19.19
C ASP A 156 0.67 -8.29 19.80
N THR A 157 1.55 -8.87 18.98
CA THR A 157 2.94 -9.22 19.39
C THR A 157 3.74 -7.97 19.77
N VAL A 158 3.72 -6.92 18.94
CA VAL A 158 4.44 -5.68 19.23
C VAL A 158 3.87 -4.98 20.47
N TYR A 159 2.55 -4.99 20.63
CA TYR A 159 1.90 -4.47 21.83
C TYR A 159 2.41 -5.19 23.07
N GLU A 160 2.42 -6.53 23.06
CA GLU A 160 2.90 -7.34 24.19
C GLU A 160 4.38 -7.08 24.51
N GLU A 161 5.22 -6.97 23.48
CA GLU A 161 6.65 -6.65 23.65
C GLU A 161 6.87 -5.26 24.30
N LEU A 162 6.02 -4.28 23.99
CA LEU A 162 6.15 -2.90 24.48
C LEU A 162 5.46 -2.66 25.83
N GLU A 163 4.32 -3.28 26.08
CA GLU A 163 3.56 -3.14 27.33
C GLU A 163 4.00 -4.16 28.40
N GLY A 164 4.63 -5.26 27.99
CA GLY A 164 5.01 -6.37 28.87
C GLY A 164 3.82 -7.25 29.30
N SER A 165 2.66 -7.06 28.68
CA SER A 165 1.46 -7.86 28.91
C SER A 165 0.65 -8.00 27.61
N PRO A 166 -0.07 -9.12 27.43
CA PRO A 166 -0.83 -9.35 26.20
C PRO A 166 -2.00 -8.37 26.07
N VAL A 167 -2.49 -8.23 24.83
CA VAL A 167 -3.69 -7.44 24.55
C VAL A 167 -4.87 -7.95 25.40
N PRO A 168 -5.59 -7.06 26.12
CA PRO A 168 -6.76 -7.45 26.89
C PRO A 168 -7.84 -8.12 26.03
N ALA A 169 -8.45 -9.17 26.58
CA ALA A 169 -9.54 -9.91 25.95
C ALA A 169 -10.84 -9.11 25.83
#